data_AF-A0A845YBW6-F1
#
_entry.id   AF-A0A845YBW6-F1
#
_cell.length_a   1.000
_cell.length_b   1.000
_cell.length_c   1.000
_cell.angle_alpha   90.00
_cell.angle_beta   90.00
_cell.angle_gamma   90.00
#
_symmetry.space_group_name_H-M   'P 1'
#
loop_
_entity.id
_entity.type
_entity.pdbx_description
1 polymer ?
#
loop_
_entity_poly.entity_id
_entity_poly.type
_entity_poly.pdbx_seq_one_letter_code
_entity_poly.pdbx_strand_id
1 'polypeptide(L)'
;MTESTIEKNAVTARISRIVENLMEKETWYREKLDRGEMVNYVSGLIEEYLSPKELQEIDDEDLSDRIRKVLTLEAVSGTLNDLTPEQMEIFDAAVEGRW
;
A
#
# COMPACT_ATOMS: atom_id res chain seq x y z
N MET A 1 10.02 25.75 13.66
CA MET A 1 9.64 24.69 12.70
C MET A 1 9.60 25.33 11.33
N THR A 2 10.17 24.69 10.30
CA THR A 2 10.21 25.25 8.94
C THR A 2 8.97 24.82 8.14
N GLU A 3 8.60 25.61 7.14
CA GLU A 3 7.44 25.39 6.25
C GLU A 3 7.44 23.99 5.61
N SER A 4 8.61 23.53 5.16
CA SER A 4 8.83 22.18 4.61
C SER A 4 8.48 21.04 5.57
N THR A 5 8.68 21.20 6.89
CA THR A 5 8.35 20.16 7.87
C THR A 5 6.84 20.07 8.11
N ILE A 6 6.13 21.20 8.04
CA ILE A 6 4.68 21.25 8.23
C ILE A 6 3.97 20.59 7.05
N GLU A 7 4.40 20.89 5.81
CA GLU A 7 3.86 20.27 4.61
C GLU A 7 4.05 18.75 4.60
N LYS A 8 5.25 18.28 4.97
CA LYS A 8 5.53 16.84 5.05
C LYS A 8 4.62 16.13 6.05
N ASN A 9 4.44 16.71 7.24
CA ASN A 9 3.55 16.14 8.26
C ASN A 9 2.08 16.10 7.81
N ALA A 10 1.61 17.13 7.08
CA ALA A 10 0.25 17.16 6.55
C ALA A 10 0.03 16.06 5.49
N VAL A 11 1.02 15.84 4.63
CA VAL A 11 1.03 14.76 3.63
C VAL A 11 0.96 13.39 4.31
N THR A 12 1.84 13.10 5.27
CA THR A 12 1.84 11.83 6.00
C THR A 12 0.51 11.59 6.72
N ALA A 13 -0.05 12.62 7.37
CA ALA A 13 -1.34 12.51 8.05
C ALA A 13 -2.48 12.20 7.06
N ARG A 14 -2.46 12.81 5.87
CA ARG A 14 -3.45 12.55 4.80
C ARG A 14 -3.37 11.10 4.32
N ILE A 15 -2.17 10.59 4.07
CA ILE A 15 -1.94 9.21 3.63
C ILE A 15 -2.38 8.23 4.72
N SER A 16 -1.97 8.45 5.98
CA SER A 16 -2.35 7.61 7.12
C SER A 16 -3.87 7.45 7.21
N ARG A 17 -4.61 8.56 7.16
CA ARG A 17 -6.07 8.55 7.19
C ARG A 17 -6.68 7.72 6.06
N ILE A 18 -6.15 7.83 4.83
CA ILE A 18 -6.66 7.07 3.69
C ILE A 18 -6.39 5.58 3.85
N VAL A 19 -5.16 5.20 4.24
CA VAL A 19 -4.79 3.81 4.51
C VAL A 19 -5.68 3.22 5.60
N GLU A 20 -5.84 3.92 6.72
CA GLU A 20 -6.70 3.48 7.84
C GLU A 20 -8.14 3.26 7.40
N ASN A 21 -8.72 4.21 6.65
CA ASN A 21 -10.09 4.10 6.14
C ASN A 21 -10.27 2.90 5.19
N LEU A 22 -9.29 2.63 4.34
CA LEU A 22 -9.35 1.49 3.40
C LEU A 22 -9.23 0.16 4.16
N MET A 23 -8.30 0.07 5.11
CA MET A 23 -8.10 -1.14 5.94
C MET A 23 -9.28 -1.41 6.89
N GLU A 24 -10.02 -0.38 7.31
CA GLU A 24 -11.20 -0.56 8.17
C GLU A 24 -12.41 -1.09 7.39
N LYS A 25 -12.60 -0.62 6.15
CA LYS A 25 -13.71 -1.05 5.29
C LYS A 25 -13.59 -2.49 4.85
N GLU A 26 -12.37 -2.97 4.62
CA GLU A 26 -12.12 -4.27 4.02
C GLU A 26 -11.40 -5.21 5.02
N THR A 27 -12.09 -6.27 5.47
CA THR A 27 -11.56 -7.20 6.48
C THR A 27 -10.28 -7.89 6.03
N TRP A 28 -10.20 -8.25 4.75
CA TRP A 28 -9.09 -9.02 4.19
C TRP A 28 -7.76 -8.25 4.22
N TYR A 29 -7.76 -6.91 4.13
CA TYR A 29 -6.54 -6.13 4.34
C TYR A 29 -5.97 -6.33 5.74
N ARG A 30 -6.83 -6.41 6.76
CA ARG A 30 -6.39 -6.60 8.15
C ARG A 30 -5.90 -8.03 8.43
N GLU A 31 -6.32 -8.98 7.61
CA GLU A 31 -5.87 -10.37 7.70
C GLU A 31 -4.48 -10.55 7.06
N LYS A 32 -4.16 -9.74 6.05
CA LYS A 32 -2.94 -9.89 5.24
C LYS A 32 -1.86 -8.84 5.47
N LEU A 33 -2.22 -7.67 5.98
CA LEU A 33 -1.32 -6.52 6.07
C LEU A 33 -1.23 -5.98 7.51
N ASP A 34 -0.04 -5.54 7.90
CA ASP A 34 0.12 -4.69 9.08
C ASP A 34 -0.17 -3.23 8.76
N ARG A 35 -1.00 -2.60 9.60
CA ARG A 35 -1.44 -1.21 9.39
C ARG A 35 -0.28 -0.23 9.44
N GLY A 36 0.60 -0.37 10.43
CA GLY A 36 1.73 0.55 10.62
C GLY A 36 2.74 0.44 9.50
N GLU A 37 3.03 -0.79 9.07
CA GLU A 37 3.91 -1.06 7.93
C GLU A 37 3.33 -0.45 6.65
N MET A 38 2.03 -0.60 6.38
CA MET A 38 1.41 -0.05 5.17
C MET A 38 1.39 1.48 5.14
N VAL A 39 1.15 2.15 6.27
CA VAL A 39 1.24 3.62 6.34
C VAL A 39 2.66 4.08 5.98
N ASN A 40 3.68 3.43 6.53
CA ASN A 40 5.08 3.76 6.27
C ASN A 40 5.47 3.44 4.81
N TYR A 41 5.11 2.26 4.32
CA TYR A 41 5.41 1.82 2.96
C TYR A 41 4.79 2.74 1.92
N VAL A 42 3.47 3.00 2.03
CA VAL A 42 2.75 3.89 1.10
C VAL A 42 3.28 5.32 1.19
N SER A 43 3.60 5.81 2.39
CA SER A 43 4.20 7.14 2.55
C SER A 43 5.56 7.23 1.86
N GLY A 44 6.41 6.22 2.03
CA GLY A 44 7.72 6.15 1.35
C GLY A 44 7.59 6.10 -0.17
N LEU A 45 6.66 5.28 -0.68
CA LEU A 45 6.35 5.19 -2.10
C LEU A 45 5.90 6.54 -2.66
N ILE A 46 4.97 7.22 -1.99
CA ILE A 46 4.50 8.53 -2.45
C ILE A 46 5.61 9.58 -2.41
N GLU A 47 6.42 9.61 -1.35
CA GLU A 47 7.56 10.54 -1.21
C GLU A 47 8.66 10.30 -2.26
N GLU A 48 8.78 9.08 -2.79
CA GLU A 48 9.74 8.75 -3.85
C GLU A 48 9.33 9.34 -5.21
N TYR A 49 8.03 9.38 -5.51
CA TYR A 49 7.53 9.74 -6.85
C TYR A 49 6.82 11.10 -6.93
N LEU A 50 6.38 11.68 -5.81
CA LEU A 50 5.60 12.92 -5.79
C LEU A 50 6.16 13.92 -4.78
N SER A 51 6.31 15.16 -5.23
CA SER A 51 6.53 16.28 -4.30
C SER A 51 5.28 16.55 -3.46
N PRO A 52 5.42 17.19 -2.27
CA PRO A 52 4.27 17.57 -1.46
C PRO A 52 3.23 18.41 -2.21
N LYS A 53 3.68 19.26 -3.15
CA LYS A 53 2.80 20.08 -3.98
C LYS A 53 2.01 19.26 -5.00
N GLU A 54 2.68 18.36 -5.73
CA GLU A 54 1.98 17.47 -6.68
C GLU A 54 0.97 16.58 -5.96
N LEU A 55 1.29 16.12 -4.74
CA LEU A 55 0.34 15.34 -3.95
C LEU A 55 -0.89 16.17 -3.53
N GLN A 56 -0.72 17.45 -3.19
CA GLN A 56 -1.83 18.35 -2.86
C GLN A 56 -2.76 18.59 -4.06
N GLU A 57 -2.26 18.48 -5.29
CA GLU A 57 -3.06 18.63 -6.51
C GLU A 57 -3.91 17.38 -6.82
N ILE A 58 -3.59 16.23 -6.24
CA ILE A 58 -4.38 14.99 -6.36
C ILE A 58 -5.51 15.03 -5.32
N ASP A 59 -6.76 14.85 -5.74
CA ASP A 59 -7.88 14.77 -4.80
C ASP A 59 -7.88 13.46 -3.98
N ASP A 60 -8.74 13.42 -2.96
CA ASP A 60 -8.80 12.29 -2.03
C ASP A 60 -9.32 11.00 -2.67
N GLU A 61 -10.18 11.07 -3.69
CA GLU A 61 -10.75 9.91 -4.37
C GLU A 61 -9.68 9.24 -5.23
N ASP A 62 -9.01 10.03 -6.08
CA ASP A 62 -7.91 9.58 -6.92
C ASP A 62 -6.74 9.05 -6.08
N LEU A 63 -6.40 9.73 -4.99
CA LEU A 63 -5.36 9.25 -4.08
C LEU A 63 -5.78 7.95 -3.38
N SER A 64 -7.04 7.84 -2.94
CA SER A 64 -7.57 6.61 -2.34
C SER A 64 -7.53 5.44 -3.30
N ASP A 65 -7.84 5.66 -4.58
CA ASP A 65 -7.81 4.62 -5.60
C ASP A 65 -6.39 4.12 -5.88
N ARG A 66 -5.40 5.03 -5.91
CA ARG A 66 -3.98 4.67 -6.04
C ARG A 66 -3.50 3.87 -4.83
N ILE A 67 -3.80 4.34 -3.61
CA ILE A 67 -3.42 3.64 -2.38
C ILE A 67 -4.11 2.27 -2.31
N ARG A 68 -5.39 2.16 -2.70
CA ARG A 68 -6.10 0.88 -2.74
C ARG A 68 -5.39 -0.13 -3.63
N LYS A 69 -4.90 0.28 -4.81
CA LYS A 69 -4.15 -0.62 -5.71
C LYS A 69 -2.86 -1.12 -5.06
N VAL A 70 -2.13 -0.26 -4.35
CA VAL A 70 -0.93 -0.67 -3.60
C VAL A 70 -1.29 -1.68 -2.52
N LEU A 71 -2.27 -1.36 -1.65
CA LEU A 71 -2.71 -2.30 -0.61
C LEU A 71 -3.21 -3.62 -1.19
N THR A 72 -3.91 -3.57 -2.32
CA THR A 72 -4.40 -4.78 -3.01
C THR A 72 -3.24 -5.65 -3.48
N LEU A 73 -2.24 -5.03 -4.11
CA LEU A 73 -1.06 -5.74 -4.58
C LEU A 73 -0.30 -6.39 -3.43
N GLU A 74 -0.02 -5.64 -2.36
CA GLU A 74 0.69 -6.18 -1.19
C GLU A 74 -0.07 -7.33 -0.53
N ALA A 75 -1.39 -7.21 -0.39
CA ALA A 75 -2.18 -8.25 0.25
C ALA A 75 -2.32 -9.51 -0.63
N VAL A 76 -2.40 -9.35 -1.96
CA VAL A 76 -2.36 -10.48 -2.90
C VAL A 76 -1.00 -11.16 -2.86
N SER A 77 0.10 -10.40 -2.90
CA SER A 77 1.45 -10.93 -2.75
C SER A 77 1.62 -11.68 -1.42
N GLY A 78 1.01 -11.16 -0.35
CA GLY A 78 0.98 -11.81 0.95
C GLY A 78 0.30 -13.19 0.96
N THR A 79 -0.61 -13.48 0.01
CA THR A 79 -1.22 -14.82 -0.09
C THR A 79 -0.22 -15.90 -0.52
N LEU A 80 0.88 -15.52 -1.19
CA LEU A 80 1.96 -16.46 -1.51
C LEU A 80 2.65 -16.98 -0.24
N ASN A 81 2.65 -16.20 0.85
CA ASN A 81 3.21 -16.63 2.13
C ASN A 81 2.38 -17.73 2.82
N ASP A 82 1.12 -17.93 2.41
CA ASP A 82 0.26 -18.98 2.97
C ASP A 82 0.48 -20.34 2.29
N LEU A 83 1.22 -20.38 1.19
CA LEU A 83 1.45 -21.60 0.42
C LEU A 83 2.42 -22.53 1.16
N THR A 84 2.11 -23.83 1.15
CA THR A 84 3.10 -24.85 1.52
C THR A 84 4.24 -24.89 0.50
N PRO A 85 5.41 -25.45 0.83
CA PRO A 85 6.49 -25.62 -0.13
C PRO A 85 6.05 -26.34 -1.42
N GLU A 86 5.20 -27.37 -1.29
CA GLU A 86 4.67 -28.12 -2.44
C GLU A 86 3.73 -27.25 -3.30
N GLN A 87 2.91 -26.40 -2.69
CA GLN A 87 2.04 -25.47 -3.41
C GLN A 87 2.84 -24.36 -4.11
N MET A 88 3.92 -23.89 -3.49
CA MET A 88 4.84 -22.92 -4.10
C MET A 88 5.51 -23.52 -5.33
N GLU A 89 5.99 -24.76 -5.27
CA GLU A 89 6.57 -25.44 -6.44
C GLU A 89 5.57 -25.56 -7.62
N ILE A 90 4.29 -25.82 -7.33
CA ILE A 90 3.23 -25.86 -8.35
C ILE A 90 3.00 -24.46 -8.94
N PHE A 91 2.95 -23.43 -8.09
CA PHE A 91 2.79 -22.04 -8.53
C PHE A 91 3.95 -21.61 -9.43
N ASP A 92 5.19 -21.87 -9.03
CA ASP A 92 6.39 -21.54 -9.80
C ASP A 92 6.40 -22.27 -11.14
N ALA A 93 6.09 -23.57 -11.16
CA ALA A 93 5.97 -24.33 -12.40
C ALA A 93 4.92 -23.76 -13.35
N ALA A 94 3.77 -23.30 -12.84
CA ALA A 94 2.72 -22.68 -13.64
C ALA A 94 3.14 -21.31 -14.19
N VAL A 95 3.77 -20.46 -13.37
CA VAL A 95 4.26 -19.12 -13.78
C VAL A 95 5.38 -19.24 -14.81
N GLU A 96 6.25 -20.22 -14.66
CA GLU A 96 7.38 -20.47 -15.58
C GLU A 96 6.98 -21.28 -16.82
N GLY A 97 5.69 -21.64 -16.96
CA GLY A 97 5.16 -22.34 -18.13
C GLY A 97 5.64 -23.79 -18.27
N ARG A 98 5.96 -24.44 -17.15
CA ARG A 98 6.41 -25.84 -17.09
C ARG A 98 5.30 -26.82 -16.68
N TRP A 99 4.05 -26.38 -16.74
CA TRP A 99 2.88 -27.13 -16.26
C TRP A 99 2.19 -27.92 -17.37
#